data_AF-A0A3E0KH69-F1
#
_entry.id   AF-A0A3E0KH69-F1
#
_cell.length_a   1.000
_cell.length_b   1.000
_cell.length_c   1.000
_cell.angle_alpha   90.00
_cell.angle_beta   90.00
_cell.angle_gamma   90.00
#
_symmetry.space_group_name_H-M   'P 1'
#
loop_
_entity.id
_entity.type
_entity.pdbx_description
1 polymer ?
#
loop_
_entity_poly.entity_id
_entity_poly.type
_entity_poly.pdbx_seq_one_letter_code
_entity_poly.pdbx_strand_id
1 'polypeptide(L)'
;MQQGQAVQSAQAATREYLRVGVTLFILTILEVAVIYVEALRPALVPILVLLSLWKFILVVNIFMHLKYDSRVYTGFFSAGMALAVLITAALVIMFAGR
;
A
#
# COMPACT_ATOMS: atom_id res chain seq x y z
N MET A 1 17.17 -36.06 4.68
CA MET A 1 17.28 -34.83 5.52
C MET A 1 16.90 -33.53 4.79
N GLN A 2 16.50 -33.54 3.50
CA GLN A 2 16.11 -32.32 2.76
C GLN A 2 14.66 -31.83 3.00
N GLN A 3 13.72 -32.68 3.45
CA GLN A 3 12.33 -32.27 3.70
C GLN A 3 12.17 -31.29 4.88
N GLY A 4 13.06 -31.34 5.89
CA GLY A 4 12.99 -30.44 7.06
C GLY A 4 13.32 -28.99 6.72
N GLN A 5 14.22 -28.74 5.76
CA GLN A 5 14.62 -27.39 5.35
C GLN A 5 13.57 -26.70 4.47
N ALA A 6 12.86 -27.45 3.61
CA ALA A 6 11.81 -26.91 2.74
C ALA A 6 10.56 -26.46 3.54
N VAL A 7 10.20 -27.18 4.61
CA VAL A 7 9.11 -26.78 5.51
C VAL A 7 9.51 -25.53 6.32
N GLN A 8 10.76 -25.45 6.75
CA GLN A 8 11.25 -24.34 7.58
C GLN A 8 11.37 -23.02 6.78
N SER A 9 11.76 -23.08 5.50
CA SER A 9 11.80 -21.90 4.62
C SER A 9 10.40 -21.40 4.22
N ALA A 10 9.46 -22.31 3.97
CA ALA A 10 8.06 -21.95 3.71
C ALA A 10 7.42 -21.24 4.93
N GLN A 11 7.66 -21.77 6.14
CA GLN A 11 7.18 -21.17 7.39
C GLN A 11 7.74 -19.75 7.62
N ALA A 12 9.01 -19.53 7.29
CA ALA A 12 9.65 -18.22 7.40
C ALA A 12 9.01 -17.18 6.45
N ALA A 13 8.72 -17.56 5.20
CA ALA A 13 8.04 -16.69 4.24
C ALA A 13 6.61 -16.37 4.69
N THR A 14 5.83 -17.37 5.11
CA THR A 14 4.45 -17.18 5.62
C THR A 14 4.41 -16.20 6.79
N ARG A 15 5.42 -16.22 7.66
CA ARG A 15 5.51 -15.31 8.81
C ARG A 15 5.68 -13.84 8.41
N GLU A 16 6.36 -13.57 7.30
CA GLU A 16 6.53 -12.20 6.79
C GLU A 16 5.22 -11.64 6.22
N TYR A 17 4.50 -12.41 5.39
CA TYR A 17 3.18 -12.01 4.88
C TYR A 17 2.18 -11.79 5.99
N LEU A 18 2.14 -12.67 6.99
CA LEU A 18 1.27 -12.51 8.15
C LEU A 18 1.60 -11.25 8.95
N ARG A 19 2.88 -10.94 9.15
CA ARG A 19 3.30 -9.72 9.86
C ARG A 19 2.79 -8.47 9.13
N VAL A 20 2.98 -8.38 7.82
CA VAL A 20 2.55 -7.22 7.03
C VAL A 20 1.03 -7.16 6.92
N GLY A 21 0.36 -8.30 6.75
CA GLY A 21 -1.10 -8.41 6.76
C GLY A 21 -1.72 -7.92 8.07
N VAL A 22 -1.13 -8.27 9.22
CA VAL A 22 -1.56 -7.76 10.53
C VAL A 22 -1.35 -6.26 10.64
N THR A 23 -0.21 -5.73 10.18
CA THR A 23 0.02 -4.27 10.13
C THR A 23 -1.04 -3.56 9.29
N LEU A 24 -1.36 -4.08 8.10
CA LEU A 24 -2.41 -3.53 7.23
C LEU A 24 -3.77 -3.59 7.92
N PHE A 25 -4.10 -4.69 8.59
CA PHE A 25 -5.33 -4.83 9.36
C PHE A 25 -5.46 -3.77 10.45
N ILE A 26 -4.40 -3.55 11.22
CA ILE A 26 -4.34 -2.50 12.26
C ILE A 26 -4.53 -1.11 11.62
N LEU A 27 -3.84 -0.83 10.51
CA LEU A 27 -4.00 0.44 9.79
C LEU A 27 -5.45 0.67 9.32
N THR A 28 -6.14 -0.37 8.88
CA THR A 28 -7.55 -0.29 8.48
C THR A 28 -8.47 -0.04 9.68
N ILE A 29 -8.22 -0.67 10.83
CA ILE A 29 -8.97 -0.37 12.06
C ILE A 29 -8.78 1.09 12.46
N LEU A 30 -7.53 1.58 12.42
CA LEU A 30 -7.22 2.99 12.73
C LEU A 30 -7.92 3.95 11.77
N GLU A 31 -7.95 3.64 10.49
CA GLU A 31 -8.67 4.43 9.49
C GLU A 31 -10.15 4.54 9.81
N VAL A 32 -10.80 3.40 10.06
CA VAL A 32 -12.21 3.38 10.44
C VAL A 32 -12.42 4.18 11.73
N ALA A 33 -11.58 3.99 12.74
CA ALA A 33 -11.66 4.74 14.00
C ALA A 33 -11.55 6.25 13.79
N VAL A 34 -10.61 6.72 12.96
CA VAL A 34 -10.43 8.15 12.64
C VAL A 34 -11.68 8.75 11.99
N ILE A 35 -12.37 8.00 11.12
CA ILE A 35 -13.59 8.47 10.45
C ILE A 35 -14.72 8.72 11.46
N TYR A 36 -14.79 7.95 12.55
CA TYR A 36 -15.81 8.11 13.58
C TYR A 36 -15.54 9.24 14.59
N VAL A 37 -14.32 9.81 14.63
CA VAL A 37 -14.02 10.90 15.56
C VAL A 37 -14.30 12.26 14.93
N GLU A 38 -15.32 12.93 15.44
CA GLU A 38 -15.81 14.21 14.90
C GLU A 38 -14.81 15.35 15.05
N ALA A 39 -13.96 15.31 16.07
CA ALA A 39 -12.89 16.29 16.29
C ALA A 39 -11.83 16.28 15.17
N LEU A 40 -11.68 15.17 14.44
CA LEU A 40 -10.73 15.06 13.33
C LEU A 40 -11.32 15.44 11.97
N ARG A 41 -12.62 15.77 11.88
CA ARG A 41 -13.31 16.18 10.63
C ARG A 41 -12.51 17.17 9.76
N PRO A 42 -11.92 18.27 10.27
CA PRO A 42 -11.19 19.21 9.42
C PRO A 42 -9.88 18.65 8.86
N ALA A 43 -9.27 17.65 9.52
CA ALA A 43 -8.05 16.99 9.09
C ALA A 43 -8.30 15.58 8.51
N LEU A 44 -9.55 15.18 8.35
CA LEU A 44 -9.92 13.82 7.99
C LEU A 44 -9.42 13.45 6.60
N VAL A 45 -9.59 14.35 5.61
CA VAL A 45 -9.11 14.16 4.24
C VAL A 45 -7.59 13.91 4.19
N PRO A 46 -6.71 14.79 4.70
CA PRO A 46 -5.27 14.54 4.63
C PRO A 46 -4.83 13.31 5.42
N ILE A 47 -5.49 12.97 6.54
CA ILE A 47 -5.17 11.77 7.32
C ILE A 47 -5.52 10.50 6.54
N LEU A 48 -6.69 10.44 5.92
CA LEU A 48 -7.11 9.29 5.12
C LEU A 48 -6.21 9.10 3.89
N VAL A 49 -5.79 10.21 3.25
CA VAL A 49 -4.83 10.15 2.14
C VAL A 49 -3.49 9.57 2.60
N LEU A 50 -2.95 10.03 3.74
CA LEU A 50 -1.71 9.48 4.30
C LEU A 50 -1.82 8.00 4.66
N LEU A 51 -2.90 7.60 5.35
CA LEU A 51 -3.15 6.21 5.71
C LEU A 51 -3.30 5.31 4.47
N SER A 52 -3.99 5.80 3.44
CA SER A 52 -4.14 5.10 2.16
C SER A 52 -2.81 4.95 1.44
N LEU A 53 -1.98 6.00 1.40
CA LEU A 53 -0.64 5.97 0.81
C LEU A 53 0.23 4.92 1.51
N TRP A 54 0.19 4.88 2.85
CA TRP A 54 0.97 3.94 3.64
C TRP A 54 0.57 2.49 3.39
N LYS A 55 -0.75 2.22 3.36
CA LYS A 55 -1.30 0.90 3.02
C LYS A 55 -0.87 0.49 1.61
N PHE A 56 -0.95 1.39 0.65
CA PHE A 56 -0.54 1.13 -0.72
C PHE A 56 0.95 0.76 -0.83
N ILE A 57 1.85 1.51 -0.17
CA ILE A 57 3.29 1.20 -0.17
C ILE A 57 3.57 -0.18 0.43
N LEU A 58 2.93 -0.52 1.56
CA LEU A 58 3.08 -1.84 2.19
C LEU A 58 2.60 -2.97 1.28
N VAL A 59 1.47 -2.79 0.61
CA VAL A 59 0.90 -3.77 -0.33
C VAL A 59 1.83 -3.96 -1.53
N VAL A 60 2.26 -2.87 -2.16
CA VAL A 60 3.10 -2.93 -3.37
C VAL A 60 4.46 -3.54 -3.07
N ASN A 61 5.08 -3.19 -1.95
CA ASN A 61 6.41 -3.67 -1.60
C ASN A 61 6.44 -5.17 -1.29
N ILE A 62 5.41 -5.70 -0.62
CA ILE A 62 5.41 -7.07 -0.08
C ILE A 62 4.44 -7.98 -0.83
N PHE A 63 3.17 -7.58 -1.01
CA PHE A 63 2.16 -8.42 -1.64
C PHE A 63 2.25 -8.45 -3.17
N MET A 64 2.75 -7.38 -3.80
CA MET A 64 3.07 -7.39 -5.24
C MET A 64 4.49 -7.86 -5.54
N HIS A 65 5.23 -8.32 -4.53
CA HIS A 65 6.58 -8.89 -4.66
C HIS A 65 7.63 -7.96 -5.29
N LEU A 66 7.40 -6.66 -5.48
CA LEU A 66 8.36 -5.74 -6.11
C LEU A 66 9.76 -5.75 -5.45
N LYS A 67 9.83 -5.97 -4.13
CA LYS A 67 11.10 -6.06 -3.41
C LYS A 67 11.89 -7.34 -3.71
N TYR A 68 11.18 -8.42 -4.06
CA TYR A 68 11.71 -9.76 -4.25
C TYR A 68 11.82 -10.16 -5.72
N ASP A 69 11.28 -9.34 -6.64
CA ASP A 69 11.27 -9.57 -8.07
C ASP A 69 12.19 -8.59 -8.84
N SER A 70 12.36 -8.81 -10.14
CA SER A 70 13.18 -8.00 -11.02
C SER A 70 12.67 -6.55 -11.13
N ARG A 71 13.61 -5.60 -11.33
CA ARG A 71 13.32 -4.16 -11.46
C ARG A 71 12.32 -3.82 -12.58
N VAL A 72 12.05 -4.75 -13.50
CA VAL A 72 11.09 -4.60 -14.59
C VAL A 72 9.65 -4.50 -14.06
N TYR A 73 9.26 -5.33 -13.09
CA TYR A 73 7.90 -5.27 -12.51
C TYR A 73 7.67 -3.98 -11.73
N THR A 74 8.70 -3.53 -10.99
CA THR A 74 8.71 -2.23 -10.33
C THR A 74 8.60 -1.07 -11.31
N GLY A 75 9.34 -1.13 -12.42
CA GLY A 75 9.27 -0.14 -13.49
C GLY A 75 7.90 -0.07 -14.15
N PHE A 76 7.30 -1.21 -14.48
CA PHE A 76 5.99 -1.27 -15.14
C PHE A 76 4.86 -0.72 -14.24
N PHE A 77 4.86 -1.12 -12.97
CA PHE A 77 3.89 -0.63 -11.99
C PHE A 77 4.04 0.86 -11.73
N SER A 78 5.27 1.33 -11.49
CA SER A 78 5.53 2.75 -11.25
C SER A 78 5.25 3.62 -12.46
N ALA A 79 5.49 3.13 -13.69
CA ALA A 79 5.11 3.83 -14.91
C ALA A 79 3.59 4.00 -15.03
N GLY A 80 2.81 2.95 -14.76
CA GLY A 80 1.35 3.02 -14.72
C GLY A 80 0.85 3.98 -13.63
N MET A 81 1.44 3.95 -12.45
CA MET A 81 1.12 4.87 -11.35
C MET A 81 1.46 6.32 -11.68
N ALA A 82 2.64 6.58 -12.25
CA ALA A 82 3.05 7.91 -12.69
C ALA A 82 2.10 8.44 -13.77
N LEU A 83 1.73 7.60 -14.74
CA LEU A 83 0.76 7.96 -15.77
C LEU A 83 -0.61 8.30 -15.17
N ALA A 84 -1.10 7.49 -14.22
CA ALA A 84 -2.37 7.77 -13.52
C ALA A 84 -2.32 9.12 -12.80
N VAL A 85 -1.27 9.39 -12.02
CA VAL A 85 -1.08 10.67 -11.32
C VAL A 85 -1.02 11.83 -12.30
N LEU A 86 -0.27 11.70 -13.40
CA LEU A 86 -0.15 12.74 -14.43
C LEU A 86 -1.49 13.05 -15.09
N ILE A 87 -2.26 12.01 -15.47
CA ILE A 87 -3.58 12.19 -16.07
C ILE A 87 -4.53 12.85 -15.07
N THR A 88 -4.59 12.35 -13.82
CA THR A 88 -5.42 12.96 -12.78
C THR A 88 -5.04 14.42 -12.53
N ALA A 89 -3.74 14.73 -12.43
CA ALA A 89 -3.27 16.11 -12.24
C ALA A 89 -3.64 17.00 -13.43
N ALA A 90 -3.46 16.51 -14.67
CA ALA A 90 -3.84 17.24 -15.88
C ALA A 90 -5.34 17.54 -15.91
N LEU A 91 -6.18 16.56 -15.54
CA LEU A 91 -7.62 16.76 -15.45
C LEU A 91 -8.00 17.77 -14.36
N VAL A 92 -7.41 17.67 -13.16
CA VAL A 92 -7.66 18.64 -12.08
C VAL A 92 -7.27 20.04 -12.51
N ILE A 93 -6.08 20.25 -13.10
CA ILE A 93 -5.64 21.56 -13.58
C ILE A 93 -6.60 22.09 -14.67
N MET A 94 -6.97 21.21 -15.61
CA MET A 94 -7.83 21.58 -16.73
C MET A 94 -9.25 21.99 -16.29
N PHE A 95 -9.84 21.31 -15.30
CA PHE A 95 -11.18 21.63 -14.80
C PHE A 95 -11.18 22.68 -13.68
N ALA A 96 -10.11 22.80 -12.89
CA ALA A 96 -10.01 23.80 -11.83
C ALA A 96 -9.65 25.20 -12.34
N GLY A 97 -9.05 25.30 -13.54
CA GLY A 97 -8.81 26.57 -14.22
C GLY A 97 -10.03 27.13 -14.97
N ARG A 98 -11.22 26.57 -14.75
CA ARG A 98 -12.51 26.96 -15.34
C ARG A 98 -13.50 27.18 -14.21
#